data_AF-A0A0F6TQZ6-F1
#
_entry.id   AF-A0A0F6TQZ6-F1
#
_cell.length_a   1.000
_cell.length_b   1.000
_cell.length_c   1.000
_cell.angle_alpha   90.00
_cell.angle_beta   90.00
_cell.angle_gamma   90.00
#
_symmetry.space_group_name_H-M   'P 1'
#
loop_
_entity.id
_entity.type
_entity.pdbx_description
1 polymer ?
#
loop_
_entity_poly.entity_id
_entity_poly.type
_entity_poly.pdbx_seq_one_letter_code
_entity_poly.pdbx_strand_id
1 'polypeptide(L)'
;MSQSEVESSKLTHLADELLTELDGRENLEKEEVLALAKLELIIESKLFQQDAEGNPEEYLIERFQERLYNFEREYPSLSSFIRRISNSLSNIGI
;
A
#
# COMPACT_ATOMS: atom_id res chain seq x y z
N MET A 1 6.70 2.59 -31.71
CA MET A 1 6.33 2.28 -30.32
C MET A 1 7.22 3.12 -29.43
N SER A 2 6.65 3.86 -28.49
CA SER A 2 7.41 4.73 -27.57
C SER A 2 8.10 3.88 -26.50
N GLN A 3 9.17 4.41 -25.88
CA GLN A 3 9.83 3.72 -24.75
C GLN A 3 8.87 3.44 -23.59
N SER A 4 7.89 4.32 -23.34
CA SER A 4 6.89 4.14 -22.29
C SER A 4 5.95 2.95 -22.55
N GLU A 5 5.58 2.69 -23.81
CA GLU A 5 4.76 1.53 -24.19
C GLU A 5 5.52 0.22 -23.97
N VAL A 6 6.83 0.21 -24.26
CA VAL A 6 7.70 -0.96 -24.06
C VAL A 6 7.93 -1.26 -22.58
N GLU A 7 8.09 -0.23 -21.74
CA GLU A 7 8.25 -0.39 -20.29
C GLU A 7 6.95 -0.85 -19.62
N SER A 8 5.80 -0.29 -20.03
CA SER A 8 4.49 -0.71 -19.53
C SER A 8 4.24 -2.19 -19.85
N SER A 9 4.53 -2.64 -21.07
CA SER A 9 4.36 -4.04 -21.46
C SER A 9 5.25 -5.00 -20.66
N LYS A 10 6.47 -4.60 -20.29
CA LYS A 10 7.36 -5.41 -19.44
C LYS A 10 6.88 -5.50 -18.00
N LEU A 11 6.35 -4.41 -17.46
CA LEU A 11 5.82 -4.38 -16.10
C LEU A 11 4.59 -5.30 -15.96
N THR A 12 3.67 -5.23 -16.93
CA THR A 12 2.50 -6.12 -16.98
C THR A 12 2.93 -7.58 -17.05
N HIS A 13 3.91 -7.89 -17.89
CA HIS A 13 4.41 -9.25 -18.01
C HIS A 13 5.02 -9.78 -16.69
N LEU A 14 5.83 -8.98 -16.00
CA LEU A 14 6.40 -9.34 -14.70
C LEU A 14 5.34 -9.51 -13.61
N ALA A 15 4.27 -8.70 -13.65
CA ALA A 15 3.15 -8.84 -12.73
C ALA A 15 2.37 -10.15 -12.96
N ASP A 16 2.14 -10.51 -14.22
CA ASP A 16 1.47 -11.77 -14.59
C ASP A 16 2.31 -13.00 -14.19
N GLU A 17 3.63 -12.93 -14.37
CA GLU A 17 4.56 -13.97 -13.91
C GLU A 17 4.50 -14.14 -12.39
N LEU A 18 4.54 -13.04 -11.63
CA LEU A 18 4.44 -13.06 -10.18
C LEU A 18 3.11 -13.66 -9.71
N LEU A 19 1.98 -13.27 -10.31
CA LEU A 19 0.66 -13.83 -9.97
C LEU A 19 0.61 -15.33 -10.22
N THR A 20 1.13 -15.78 -11.36
CA THR A 20 1.17 -17.20 -11.72
C THR A 20 2.01 -18.01 -10.71
N GLU A 21 3.13 -17.45 -10.27
CA GLU A 21 4.01 -18.10 -9.29
C GLU A 21 3.37 -18.16 -7.89
N LEU A 22 2.63 -17.12 -7.50
CA LEU A 22 1.89 -17.09 -6.23
C LEU A 22 0.70 -18.07 -6.23
N ASP A 23 -0.05 -18.16 -7.33
CA ASP A 23 -1.18 -19.09 -7.46
C ASP A 23 -0.74 -20.56 -7.43
N GLY A 24 0.49 -20.85 -7.88
CA GLY A 24 1.07 -22.19 -7.86
C GLY A 24 1.59 -22.64 -6.49
N ARG A 25 1.57 -21.77 -5.46
CA ARG A 25 2.20 -22.03 -4.16
C ARG A 25 1.19 -22.04 -3.03
N GLU A 26 1.22 -23.12 -2.26
CA GLU A 26 0.30 -23.33 -1.13
C GLU A 26 0.72 -22.53 0.13
N ASN A 27 2.01 -22.22 0.28
CA ASN A 27 2.56 -21.41 1.38
C ASN A 27 3.71 -20.52 0.88
N LEU A 28 3.88 -19.38 1.53
CA LEU A 28 4.98 -18.45 1.31
C LEU A 28 5.91 -18.43 2.52
N GLU A 29 7.21 -18.30 2.25
CA GLU A 29 8.19 -18.08 3.30
C GLU A 29 8.04 -16.67 3.89
N LYS A 30 8.47 -16.51 5.15
CA LYS A 30 8.36 -15.23 5.86
C LYS A 30 9.05 -14.08 5.10
N GLU A 31 10.17 -14.36 4.46
CA GLU A 31 10.92 -13.37 3.68
C GLU A 31 10.15 -12.92 2.43
N GLU A 32 9.44 -13.84 1.79
CA GLU A 32 8.60 -13.58 0.62
C GLU A 32 7.38 -12.75 0.99
N VAL A 33 6.72 -13.07 2.11
CA VAL A 33 5.62 -12.27 2.66
C VAL A 33 6.07 -10.83 2.94
N LEU A 34 7.26 -10.66 3.53
CA LEU A 34 7.83 -9.33 3.79
C LEU A 34 8.19 -8.58 2.51
N ALA A 35 8.67 -9.28 1.47
CA ALA A 35 8.96 -8.68 0.18
C ALA A 35 7.68 -8.21 -0.53
N LEU A 36 6.63 -9.03 -0.51
CA LEU A 36 5.33 -8.68 -1.08
C LEU A 36 4.69 -7.48 -0.36
N ALA A 37 4.72 -7.45 0.96
CA ALA A 37 4.21 -6.31 1.74
C ALA A 37 4.95 -5.00 1.42
N LYS A 38 6.27 -5.06 1.18
CA LYS A 38 7.04 -3.89 0.73
C LYS A 38 6.65 -3.45 -0.69
N LEU A 39 6.43 -4.42 -1.58
CA LEU A 39 6.03 -4.14 -2.96
C LEU A 39 4.63 -3.48 -3.00
N GLU A 40 3.69 -4.00 -2.22
CA GLU A 40 2.36 -3.41 -2.03
C GLU A 40 2.46 -1.95 -1.59
N LEU A 41 3.24 -1.67 -0.54
CA LEU A 41 3.46 -0.30 -0.06
C LEU A 41 3.98 0.65 -1.15
N ILE A 42 4.94 0.19 -1.97
CA ILE A 42 5.51 1.00 -3.06
C ILE A 42 4.47 1.28 -4.14
N ILE A 43 3.67 0.28 -4.52
CA ILE A 43 2.62 0.42 -5.53
C ILE A 43 1.55 1.40 -5.03
N GLU A 44 1.09 1.24 -3.80
CA GLU A 44 0.11 2.13 -3.19
C GLU A 44 0.63 3.56 -3.06
N SER A 45 1.91 3.73 -2.72
CA SER A 45 2.54 5.04 -2.68
C SER A 45 2.59 5.73 -4.05
N LYS A 46 2.83 4.96 -5.12
CA LYS A 46 2.82 5.49 -6.49
C LYS A 46 1.42 5.82 -6.99
N LEU A 47 0.43 4.96 -6.71
CA LEU A 47 -0.98 5.22 -7.00
C LEU A 47 -1.45 6.47 -6.25
N PHE A 48 -1.05 6.61 -4.99
CA PHE A 48 -1.28 7.81 -4.21
C PHE A 48 -0.73 9.05 -4.92
N GLN A 49 0.52 9.04 -5.38
CA GLN A 49 1.11 10.19 -6.08
C GLN A 49 0.40 10.55 -7.39
N GLN A 50 -0.15 9.57 -8.11
CA GLN A 50 -0.92 9.81 -9.34
C GLN A 50 -2.31 10.38 -9.05
N ASP A 51 -3.03 9.83 -8.08
CA ASP A 51 -4.38 10.28 -7.70
C ASP A 51 -4.35 11.66 -6.99
N ALA A 52 -3.26 11.92 -6.26
CA ALA A 52 -3.02 13.12 -5.49
C ALA A 52 -2.73 14.39 -6.32
N GLU A 53 -2.56 14.29 -7.64
CA GLU A 53 -2.29 15.46 -8.50
C GLU A 53 -3.42 16.51 -8.48
N GLY A 54 -4.63 16.15 -8.01
CA GLY A 54 -5.77 17.06 -7.85
C GLY A 54 -5.99 17.61 -6.43
N ASN A 55 -5.85 16.79 -5.39
CA ASN A 55 -5.96 17.19 -3.98
C ASN A 55 -5.25 16.17 -3.04
N PRO A 56 -3.93 16.33 -2.80
CA PRO A 56 -3.10 15.32 -2.14
C PRO A 56 -3.46 15.11 -0.67
N GLU A 57 -3.86 16.17 0.03
CA GLU A 57 -4.12 16.15 1.47
C GLU A 57 -5.45 15.45 1.80
N GLU A 58 -6.50 15.74 1.03
CA GLU A 58 -7.83 15.15 1.24
C GLU A 58 -7.82 13.64 0.98
N TYR A 59 -7.17 13.21 -0.11
CA TYR A 59 -7.03 11.79 -0.45
C TYR A 59 -6.15 11.03 0.57
N LEU A 60 -5.09 11.66 1.09
CA LEU A 60 -4.23 11.06 2.12
C LEU A 60 -5.01 10.81 3.41
N ILE A 61 -5.84 11.79 3.82
CA ILE A 61 -6.67 11.68 5.02
C ILE A 61 -7.71 10.56 4.85
N GLU A 62 -8.41 10.49 3.72
CA GLU A 62 -9.41 9.44 3.45
C GLU A 62 -8.79 8.04 3.49
N ARG A 63 -7.64 7.84 2.82
CA ARG A 63 -6.93 6.56 2.81
C ARG A 63 -6.38 6.19 4.18
N PHE A 64 -5.85 7.16 4.93
CA PHE A 64 -5.36 6.93 6.28
C PHE A 64 -6.51 6.51 7.21
N GLN A 65 -7.68 7.14 7.10
CA GLN A 65 -8.88 6.76 7.85
C GLN A 65 -9.36 5.35 7.50
N GLU A 66 -9.37 4.98 6.21
CA GLU A 66 -9.71 3.63 5.74
C GLU A 66 -8.76 2.58 6.33
N ARG A 67 -7.44 2.82 6.28
CA ARG A 67 -6.41 1.95 6.86
C ARG A 67 -6.56 1.84 8.37
N LEU A 68 -6.79 2.95 9.06
CA LEU A 68 -7.02 2.95 10.50
C LEU A 68 -8.23 2.11 10.86
N TYR A 69 -9.34 2.28 10.13
CA TYR A 69 -10.55 1.51 10.37
C TYR A 69 -10.31 0.00 10.21
N ASN A 70 -9.63 -0.42 9.14
CA ASN A 70 -9.29 -1.82 8.92
C ASN A 70 -8.35 -2.36 10.02
N PHE A 71 -7.34 -1.57 10.40
CA PHE A 71 -6.43 -1.92 11.49
C PHE A 71 -7.14 -2.04 12.84
N GLU A 72 -8.03 -1.12 13.18
CA GLU A 72 -8.82 -1.16 14.43
C GLU A 72 -9.71 -2.40 14.47
N ARG A 73 -10.21 -2.86 13.31
CA ARG A 73 -11.02 -4.07 13.18
C ARG A 73 -10.20 -5.35 13.35
N GLU A 74 -9.01 -5.41 12.77
CA GLU A 74 -8.12 -6.57 12.83
C GLU A 74 -7.37 -6.68 14.17
N TYR A 75 -7.03 -5.54 14.78
CA TYR A 75 -6.27 -5.46 16.02
C TYR A 75 -6.93 -4.53 17.05
N PRO A 76 -8.08 -4.91 17.64
CA PRO A 76 -8.84 -4.06 18.55
C PRO A 76 -8.05 -3.60 19.77
N SER A 77 -7.15 -4.45 20.27
CA SER A 77 -6.28 -4.16 21.43
C SER A 77 -5.22 -3.09 21.14
N LEU A 78 -4.83 -2.92 19.88
CA LEU A 78 -3.82 -1.94 19.45
C LEU A 78 -4.44 -0.62 18.96
N SER A 79 -5.76 -0.58 18.74
CA SER A 79 -6.50 0.63 18.31
C SER A 79 -6.20 1.86 19.19
N SER A 80 -6.20 1.67 20.51
CA SER A 80 -5.99 2.75 21.49
C SER A 80 -4.57 3.33 21.48
N PHE A 81 -3.60 2.56 20.98
CA PHE A 81 -2.22 3.00 20.82
C PHE A 81 -2.06 3.79 19.52
N ILE A 82 -2.61 3.29 18.41
CA ILE A 82 -2.59 3.99 17.11
C ILE A 82 -3.36 5.31 17.19
N ARG A 83 -4.54 5.37 17.83
CA ARG A 83 -5.26 6.64 18.06
C ARG A 83 -4.41 7.65 18.85
N ARG A 84 -3.64 7.20 19.84
CA ARG A 84 -2.74 8.07 20.61
C ARG A 84 -1.60 8.61 19.76
N ILE A 85 -1.01 7.80 18.90
CA ILE A 85 0.01 8.25 17.93
C ILE A 85 -0.60 9.26 16.97
N SER A 86 -1.76 8.94 16.37
CA SER A 86 -2.44 9.82 15.40
C SER A 86 -2.79 11.18 16.00
N ASN A 87 -3.36 11.20 17.22
CA ASN A 87 -3.64 12.45 17.93
C ASN A 87 -2.36 13.24 18.26
N SER A 88 -1.25 12.54 18.53
CA SER A 88 0.02 13.20 18.81
C SER A 88 0.62 13.83 17.55
N LEU A 89 0.49 13.17 16.40
CA LEU A 89 0.91 13.69 15.09
C LEU A 89 0.08 14.94 14.70
N SER A 90 -1.25 14.87 14.81
CA SER A 90 -2.10 16.04 14.55
C SER A 90 -1.79 17.22 15.46
N ASN A 91 -1.43 16.98 16.73
CA ASN A 91 -1.06 18.03 17.67
C ASN A 91 0.27 18.74 17.33
N ILE A 92 1.16 18.12 16.56
CA ILE A 92 2.42 18.74 16.10
C ILE A 92 2.31 19.33 14.68
N GLY A 93 1.11 19.35 14.10
CA GLY A 93 0.86 19.92 12.77
C GLY A 93 1.34 19.03 11.62
N ILE A 94 1.41 17.70 11.86
CA ILE A 94 1.63 16.66 10.84
C ILE A 94 0.30 15.94 10.60
#